data_AF-A0A6P5M3A9-F1
#
_entry.id   AF-A0A6P5M3A9-F1
#
_cell.length_a   1.000
_cell.length_b   1.000
_cell.length_c   1.000
_cell.angle_alpha   90.00
_cell.angle_beta   90.00
_cell.angle_gamma   90.00
#
_symmetry.space_group_name_H-M   'P 1'
#
loop_
_entity.id
_entity.type
_entity.pdbx_description
1 polymer ?
#
loop_
_entity_poly.entity_id
_entity_poly.type
_entity_poly.pdbx_seq_one_letter_code
_entity_poly.pdbx_strand_id
1 'polypeptide(L)'
;MEPATAARPSPELVYHLAGALGTELQRLASRFGSEAVARLVPHVVRALELLEGVAGAPLEPEEEAKGAVAPRSPQRELRDEERLLLRQLKQVTDGQRDQLRAQSRELQLRVQEAEALQEQLQRLLRVNAELRCKLAAVQVQLRAALQRAADAEGASAQAGAREAPEAVSRLCHAEPQGQRKPHGFSREEVSQILQERNELKANVFLLQEELNFYHRELLTDQWVPGLLLNAMKLTVKKHRRKIKAKMLGTTDEPGSSDDDDDDDDDDDDDDEDDNNEASWLPPPGVDGASPPVPPESRIKSFFSFWYRGSSEPSVEVPQTGDPTSSQGELRREEKEQPPPPEPPGGPP
;
A
#
# COMPACT_ATOMS: atom_id res chain seq x y z
N MET A 1 11.59 28.44 -41.12
CA MET A 1 12.21 28.40 -39.79
C MET A 1 13.09 27.17 -39.80
N GLU A 2 14.34 27.34 -40.23
CA GLU A 2 15.34 26.27 -40.32
C GLU A 2 15.58 25.72 -38.90
N PRO A 3 15.65 24.39 -38.69
CA PRO A 3 16.09 23.88 -37.41
C PRO A 3 17.56 24.25 -37.26
N ALA A 4 17.87 25.05 -36.24
CA ALA A 4 19.23 25.36 -35.83
C ALA A 4 20.00 24.04 -35.72
N THR A 5 21.02 23.87 -36.56
CA THR A 5 21.94 22.74 -36.48
C THR A 5 22.52 22.73 -35.06
N ALA A 6 22.18 21.70 -34.29
CA ALA A 6 22.76 21.51 -32.97
C ALA A 6 24.27 21.40 -33.17
N ALA A 7 25.00 22.46 -32.82
CA ALA A 7 26.45 22.49 -32.92
C ALA A 7 26.99 21.30 -32.13
N ARG A 8 27.77 20.43 -32.79
CA ARG A 8 28.42 19.29 -32.12
C ARG A 8 29.17 19.83 -30.91
N PRO A 9 28.88 19.34 -29.69
CA PRO A 9 29.62 19.78 -28.52
C PRO A 9 31.09 19.40 -28.71
N SER A 10 32.01 20.32 -28.41
CA SER A 10 33.42 19.97 -28.42
C SER A 10 33.69 18.91 -27.36
N PRO A 11 34.57 17.93 -27.61
CA PRO A 11 34.91 16.91 -26.62
C PRO A 11 35.47 17.54 -25.33
N GLU A 12 36.16 18.68 -25.44
CA GLU A 12 36.63 19.48 -24.31
C GLU A 12 35.50 19.98 -23.40
N LEU A 13 34.36 20.41 -23.98
CA LEU A 13 33.20 20.84 -23.21
C LEU A 13 32.55 19.66 -22.45
N VAL A 14 32.53 18.47 -23.06
CA VAL A 14 32.02 17.24 -22.42
C VAL A 14 32.87 16.86 -21.20
N TYR A 15 34.20 17.02 -21.27
CA TYR A 15 35.09 16.77 -20.13
C TYR A 15 34.95 17.80 -19.02
N HIS A 16 34.83 19.09 -19.33
CA HIS A 16 34.54 20.12 -18.32
C HIS A 16 33.21 19.87 -17.61
N LEU A 17 32.18 19.47 -18.36
CA LEU A 17 30.87 19.12 -17.80
C LEU A 17 30.95 17.88 -16.90
N ALA A 18 31.68 16.84 -17.32
CA ALA A 18 31.90 15.64 -16.52
C ALA A 18 32.57 15.96 -15.17
N GLY A 19 33.59 16.84 -15.17
CA GLY A 19 34.24 17.30 -13.95
C GLY A 19 33.31 18.08 -13.02
N ALA A 20 32.55 19.04 -13.56
CA ALA A 20 31.60 19.83 -12.78
C ALA A 20 30.50 18.94 -12.16
N LEU A 21 29.92 18.05 -12.96
CA LEU A 21 28.90 17.09 -12.50
C LEU A 21 29.45 16.15 -11.43
N GLY A 22 30.69 15.66 -11.58
CA GLY A 22 31.35 14.85 -10.57
C GLY A 22 31.46 15.56 -9.21
N THR A 23 31.83 16.84 -9.20
CA THR A 23 31.93 17.63 -7.95
C THR A 23 30.58 17.91 -7.28
N GLU A 24 29.51 18.13 -8.05
CA GLU A 24 28.17 18.33 -7.51
C GLU A 24 27.56 17.02 -6.99
N LEU A 25 27.79 15.90 -7.69
CA LEU A 25 27.38 14.58 -7.22
C LEU A 25 28.12 14.19 -5.92
N GLN A 26 29.40 14.55 -5.78
CA GLN A 26 30.13 14.39 -4.52
C GLN A 26 29.55 15.24 -3.39
N ARG A 27 29.13 16.47 -3.69
CA ARG A 27 28.50 17.37 -2.71
C ARG A 27 27.13 16.85 -2.27
N LEU A 28 26.34 16.29 -3.19
CA LEU A 28 25.08 15.62 -2.89
C LEU A 28 25.30 14.37 -2.03
N ALA A 29 26.30 13.55 -2.36
CA ALA A 29 26.68 12.38 -1.59
C ALA A 29 27.04 12.73 -0.14
N SER A 30 27.75 13.84 0.04
CA SER A 30 28.16 14.33 1.37
C SER A 30 26.99 14.83 2.22
N ARG A 31 25.85 15.20 1.61
CA ARG A 31 24.67 15.75 2.31
C ARG A 31 23.55 14.73 2.50
N PHE A 32 23.40 13.78 1.58
CA PHE A 32 22.28 12.83 1.54
C PHE A 32 22.71 11.36 1.62
N GLY A 33 24.01 11.09 1.77
CA GLY A 33 24.58 9.73 1.79
C GLY A 33 25.01 9.24 0.41
N SER A 34 26.05 8.40 0.36
CA SER A 34 26.60 7.86 -0.89
C SER A 34 25.64 6.91 -1.60
N GLU A 35 24.80 6.17 -0.87
CA GLU A 35 23.85 5.22 -1.46
C GLU A 35 22.77 5.88 -2.31
N ALA A 36 22.31 7.07 -1.91
CA ALA A 36 21.31 7.84 -2.63
C ALA A 36 21.80 8.26 -4.03
N VAL A 37 23.11 8.45 -4.20
CA VAL A 37 23.75 8.92 -5.44
C VAL A 37 24.41 7.78 -6.23
N ALA A 38 24.78 6.68 -5.56
CA ALA A 38 25.48 5.54 -6.17
C ALA A 38 24.71 4.91 -7.35
N ARG A 39 23.37 4.86 -7.29
CA ARG A 39 22.54 4.33 -8.39
C ARG A 39 22.44 5.28 -9.59
N LEU A 40 22.64 6.58 -9.37
CA LEU A 40 22.55 7.61 -10.41
C LEU A 40 23.85 7.73 -11.22
N VAL A 41 25.00 7.56 -10.57
CA VAL A 41 26.33 7.75 -11.19
C VAL A 41 26.53 6.93 -12.48
N PRO A 42 26.19 5.61 -12.55
CA PRO A 42 26.35 4.84 -13.78
C PRO A 42 25.52 5.37 -14.97
N HIS A 43 24.35 5.94 -14.70
CA HIS A 43 23.48 6.52 -15.72
C HIS A 43 24.05 7.84 -16.25
N VAL A 44 24.62 8.66 -15.36
CA VAL A 44 25.28 9.93 -15.72
C VAL A 44 26.54 9.67 -16.56
N VAL A 45 27.36 8.69 -16.15
CA VAL A 45 28.56 8.29 -16.90
C VAL A 45 28.18 7.81 -18.29
N ARG A 46 27.17 6.93 -18.41
CA ARG A 46 26.69 6.43 -19.72
C ARG A 46 26.17 7.55 -20.62
N ALA A 47 25.46 8.54 -20.08
CA ALA A 47 24.98 9.69 -20.85
C ALA A 47 26.14 10.55 -21.37
N LEU A 48 27.17 10.78 -20.54
CA LEU A 48 28.36 11.52 -20.94
C LEU A 48 29.18 10.74 -21.99
N GLU A 49 29.29 9.42 -21.88
CA GLU A 49 29.96 8.56 -22.88
C GLU A 49 29.30 8.65 -24.25
N LEU A 50 27.97 8.68 -24.30
CA LEU A 50 27.23 8.90 -25.54
C LEU A 50 27.50 10.30 -26.12
N LEU A 51 27.63 11.32 -25.27
CA LEU A 51 28.00 12.67 -25.70
C LEU A 51 29.44 12.75 -26.23
N GLU A 52 30.39 12.04 -25.61
CA GLU A 52 31.77 11.92 -26.10
C GLU A 52 31.81 11.20 -27.45
N GLY A 53 31.01 10.14 -27.64
CA GLY A 53 30.91 9.44 -28.92
C GLY A 53 30.40 10.32 -30.07
N VAL A 54 29.45 11.22 -29.78
CA VAL A 54 28.94 12.18 -30.77
C VAL A 54 29.93 13.32 -31.04
N ALA A 55 30.72 13.71 -30.03
CA ALA A 55 31.73 14.77 -30.10
C ALA A 55 33.05 14.31 -30.75
N GLY A 56 33.42 13.03 -30.60
CA GLY A 56 34.68 12.45 -31.04
C GLY A 56 34.66 11.76 -32.41
N ALA A 57 33.50 11.64 -33.06
CA ALA A 57 33.38 11.02 -34.38
C ALA A 57 34.16 11.83 -35.45
N PRO A 58 35.20 11.25 -36.09
CA PRO A 58 35.95 11.92 -37.16
C PRO A 58 35.04 12.31 -38.33
N LEU A 59 35.32 13.46 -38.93
CA LEU A 59 34.74 13.86 -40.21
C LEU A 59 35.31 12.93 -41.30
N GLU A 60 34.60 11.85 -41.61
CA GLU A 60 34.86 11.08 -42.83
C GLU A 60 34.54 11.98 -44.04
N PRO A 61 35.47 12.18 -44.99
CA PRO A 61 35.21 12.95 -46.19
C PRO A 61 34.24 12.20 -47.10
N GLU A 62 33.19 12.89 -47.54
CA GLU A 62 32.34 12.44 -48.64
C GLU A 62 33.19 12.30 -49.91
N GLU A 63 33.41 11.07 -50.36
CA GLU A 63 33.91 10.78 -51.71
C GLU A 63 32.91 9.88 -52.44
N GLU A 64 32.50 10.38 -53.59
CA GLU A 64 31.53 9.82 -54.52
C GLU A 64 31.96 8.45 -55.07
N ALA A 65 31.02 7.50 -55.13
CA ALA A 65 31.11 6.39 -56.08
C ALA A 65 29.75 6.17 -56.75
N LYS A 66 29.68 6.69 -57.99
CA LYS A 66 28.55 6.55 -58.93
C LYS A 66 28.26 5.08 -59.23
N GLY A 67 27.03 4.65 -58.96
CA GLY A 67 26.44 3.40 -59.44
C GLY A 67 24.95 3.61 -59.67
N ALA A 68 24.49 3.39 -60.90
CA ALA A 68 23.15 3.73 -61.36
C ALA A 68 22.03 2.93 -60.68
N VAL A 69 21.45 3.50 -59.62
CA VAL A 69 20.04 3.31 -59.21
C VAL A 69 19.60 4.66 -58.65
N ALA A 70 18.46 5.20 -59.11
CA ALA A 70 17.94 6.48 -58.65
C ALA A 70 17.94 6.54 -57.11
N PRO A 71 18.50 7.58 -56.47
CA PRO A 71 18.54 7.64 -55.01
C PRO A 71 17.08 7.80 -54.57
N ARG A 72 16.54 6.78 -53.90
CA ARG A 72 15.36 6.96 -53.08
C ARG A 72 15.78 7.99 -52.04
N SER A 73 15.29 9.22 -52.20
CA SER A 73 15.63 10.30 -51.31
C SER A 73 15.31 9.87 -49.87
N PRO A 74 16.18 10.10 -48.89
CA PRO A 74 15.93 9.72 -47.49
C PRO A 74 14.59 10.29 -46.98
N GLN A 75 14.14 11.42 -47.54
CA GLN A 75 12.82 11.99 -47.31
C GLN A 75 11.63 11.08 -47.72
N ARG A 76 11.77 10.16 -48.67
CA ARG A 76 10.70 9.21 -49.05
C ARG A 76 10.59 8.07 -48.06
N GLU A 77 11.73 7.55 -47.60
CA GLU A 77 11.81 6.48 -46.60
C GLU A 77 11.25 6.95 -45.26
N LEU A 78 11.64 8.15 -44.81
CA LEU A 78 11.05 8.79 -43.62
C LEU A 78 9.53 8.96 -43.74
N ARG A 79 9.03 9.35 -44.92
CA ARG A 79 7.59 9.45 -45.17
C ARG A 79 6.89 8.09 -45.18
N ASP A 80 7.56 7.02 -45.59
CA ASP A 80 7.03 5.66 -45.54
C ASP A 80 6.98 5.13 -44.10
N GLU A 81 7.99 5.44 -43.30
CA GLU A 81 8.04 5.17 -41.86
C GLU A 81 6.94 5.95 -41.11
N GLU A 82 6.77 7.24 -41.39
CA GLU A 82 5.67 8.06 -40.84
C GLU A 82 4.30 7.48 -41.19
N ARG A 83 4.11 7.01 -42.44
CA ARG A 83 2.87 6.33 -42.86
C ARG A 83 2.63 5.04 -42.09
N LEU A 84 3.68 4.28 -41.81
CA LEU A 84 3.59 3.05 -41.03
C LEU A 84 3.23 3.35 -39.57
N LEU A 85 3.90 4.33 -38.97
CA LEU A 85 3.63 4.77 -37.60
C LEU A 85 2.20 5.30 -37.46
N LEU A 86 1.72 6.10 -38.41
CA LEU A 86 0.32 6.57 -38.41
C LEU A 86 -0.68 5.42 -38.55
N ARG A 87 -0.35 4.38 -39.34
CA ARG A 87 -1.20 3.18 -39.45
C ARG A 87 -1.21 2.39 -38.13
N GLN A 88 -0.08 2.24 -37.46
CA GLN A 88 0.00 1.57 -36.15
C GLN A 88 -0.76 2.36 -35.08
N LEU A 89 -0.57 3.68 -35.01
CA LEU A 89 -1.32 4.56 -34.11
C LEU A 89 -2.82 4.49 -34.38
N LYS A 90 -3.23 4.46 -35.66
CA LYS A 90 -4.63 4.27 -36.02
C LYS A 90 -5.16 2.91 -35.55
N GLN A 91 -4.43 1.82 -35.76
CA GLN A 91 -4.85 0.49 -35.29
C GLN A 91 -5.03 0.45 -33.77
N VAL A 92 -4.08 1.02 -33.01
CA VAL A 92 -4.18 1.10 -31.55
C VAL A 92 -5.35 1.98 -31.13
N THR A 93 -5.53 3.14 -31.77
CA THR A 93 -6.66 4.05 -31.47
C THR A 93 -8.00 3.41 -31.81
N ASP A 94 -8.10 2.71 -32.94
CA ASP A 94 -9.31 2.00 -33.36
C ASP A 94 -9.63 0.88 -32.36
N GLY A 95 -8.63 0.09 -31.95
CA GLY A 95 -8.77 -0.96 -30.94
C GLY A 95 -9.18 -0.41 -29.58
N GLN A 96 -8.58 0.69 -29.11
CA GLN A 96 -8.99 1.35 -27.87
C GLN A 96 -10.43 1.88 -27.94
N ARG A 97 -10.86 2.43 -29.07
CA ARG A 97 -12.25 2.88 -29.26
C ARG A 97 -13.23 1.70 -29.23
N ASP A 98 -12.88 0.58 -29.85
CA ASP A 98 -13.73 -0.61 -29.82
C ASP A 98 -13.77 -1.26 -28.43
N GLN A 99 -12.64 -1.25 -27.71
CA GLN A 99 -12.57 -1.68 -26.31
C GLN A 99 -13.44 -0.80 -25.40
N LEU A 100 -13.36 0.53 -25.54
CA LEU A 100 -14.22 1.46 -24.81
C LEU A 100 -15.71 1.21 -25.11
N ARG A 101 -16.05 0.92 -26.36
CA ARG A 101 -17.42 0.55 -26.74
C ARG A 101 -17.86 -0.78 -26.15
N ALA A 102 -16.97 -1.77 -26.06
CA ALA A 102 -17.26 -3.05 -25.42
C ALA A 102 -17.50 -2.88 -23.92
N GLN A 103 -16.60 -2.19 -23.23
CA GLN A 103 -16.73 -1.86 -21.80
C GLN A 103 -17.99 -1.03 -21.52
N SER A 104 -18.32 -0.07 -22.37
CA SER A 104 -19.57 0.72 -22.23
C SER A 104 -20.81 -0.17 -22.30
N ARG A 105 -20.83 -1.16 -23.19
CA ARG A 105 -21.94 -2.12 -23.29
C ARG A 105 -22.02 -3.03 -22.06
N GLU A 106 -20.87 -3.50 -21.57
CA GLU A 106 -20.83 -4.31 -20.34
C GLU A 106 -21.33 -3.51 -19.13
N LEU A 107 -20.87 -2.26 -18.97
CA LEU A 107 -21.36 -1.37 -17.92
C LEU A 107 -22.87 -1.15 -18.01
N GLN A 108 -23.41 -0.94 -19.23
CA GLN A 108 -24.85 -0.81 -19.43
C GLN A 108 -25.63 -2.06 -19.03
N LEU A 109 -25.09 -3.26 -19.26
CA LEU A 109 -25.72 -4.50 -18.82
C LEU A 109 -25.69 -4.63 -17.29
N ARG A 110 -24.54 -4.34 -16.67
CA ARG A 110 -24.39 -4.37 -15.20
C ARG A 110 -25.31 -3.36 -14.51
N VAL A 111 -25.51 -2.18 -15.11
CA VAL A 111 -26.48 -1.18 -14.62
C VAL A 111 -27.90 -1.74 -14.67
N GLN A 112 -28.30 -2.36 -15.79
CA GLN A 112 -29.64 -2.98 -15.91
C GLN A 112 -29.84 -4.12 -14.89
N GLU A 113 -28.82 -4.94 -14.65
CA GLU A 113 -28.86 -5.98 -13.62
C GLU A 113 -29.01 -5.38 -12.22
N ALA A 114 -28.26 -4.32 -11.91
CA ALA A 114 -28.37 -3.62 -10.63
C ALA A 114 -29.76 -3.00 -10.43
N GLU A 115 -30.32 -2.36 -11.46
CA GLU A 115 -31.69 -1.82 -11.44
C GLU A 115 -32.73 -2.92 -11.20
N ALA A 116 -32.62 -4.05 -11.88
CA ALA A 116 -33.52 -5.19 -11.69
C ALA A 116 -33.46 -5.76 -10.27
N LEU A 117 -32.26 -5.91 -9.70
CA LEU A 117 -32.07 -6.34 -8.31
C LEU A 117 -32.63 -5.31 -7.32
N GLN A 118 -32.45 -4.02 -7.60
CA GLN A 118 -32.99 -2.95 -6.77
C GLN A 118 -34.52 -2.95 -6.78
N GLU A 119 -35.16 -3.23 -7.92
CA GLU A 119 -36.62 -3.42 -7.97
C GLU A 119 -37.07 -4.63 -7.16
N GLN A 120 -36.35 -5.75 -7.22
CA GLN A 120 -36.67 -6.95 -6.44
C GLN A 120 -36.59 -6.66 -4.94
N LEU A 121 -35.55 -5.96 -4.50
CA LEU A 121 -35.40 -5.51 -3.12
C LEU A 121 -36.57 -4.61 -2.70
N GLN A 122 -36.93 -3.61 -3.51
CA GLN A 122 -38.08 -2.74 -3.22
C GLN A 122 -39.39 -3.53 -3.08
N ARG A 123 -39.62 -4.55 -3.93
CA ARG A 123 -40.79 -5.43 -3.84
C ARG A 123 -40.78 -6.23 -2.54
N LEU A 124 -39.64 -6.80 -2.15
CA LEU A 124 -39.50 -7.54 -0.90
C LEU A 124 -39.71 -6.64 0.33
N LEU A 125 -39.18 -5.41 0.32
CA LEU A 125 -39.39 -4.45 1.40
C LEU A 125 -40.88 -4.09 1.56
N ARG A 126 -41.61 -3.90 0.45
CA ARG A 126 -43.07 -3.69 0.49
C ARG A 126 -43.80 -4.87 1.12
N VAL A 127 -43.50 -6.09 0.68
CA VAL A 127 -44.10 -7.31 1.24
C VAL A 127 -43.73 -7.46 2.72
N ASN A 128 -42.49 -7.16 3.11
CA ASN A 128 -42.06 -7.23 4.50
C ASN A 128 -42.84 -6.24 5.38
N ALA A 129 -43.03 -5.00 4.91
CA ALA A 129 -43.85 -4.01 5.61
C ALA A 129 -45.31 -4.46 5.74
N GLU A 130 -45.90 -5.03 4.69
CA GLU A 130 -47.25 -5.59 4.74
C GLU A 130 -47.36 -6.74 5.76
N LEU A 131 -46.37 -7.63 5.81
CA LEU A 131 -46.34 -8.74 6.77
C LEU A 131 -46.21 -8.22 8.22
N ARG A 132 -45.38 -7.21 8.47
CA ARG A 132 -45.29 -6.55 9.79
C ARG A 132 -46.64 -5.93 10.21
N CYS A 133 -47.32 -5.24 9.28
CA CYS A 133 -48.65 -4.69 9.52
C CYS A 133 -49.69 -5.78 9.82
N LYS A 134 -49.69 -6.87 9.05
CA LYS A 134 -50.56 -8.04 9.27
C LYS A 134 -50.30 -8.68 10.63
N LEU A 135 -49.03 -8.87 11.00
CA LEU A 135 -48.64 -9.41 12.31
C LEU A 135 -49.14 -8.51 13.46
N ALA A 136 -48.97 -7.19 13.34
CA ALA A 136 -49.47 -6.25 14.34
C ALA A 136 -51.00 -6.32 14.48
N ALA A 137 -51.72 -6.40 13.35
CA ALA A 137 -53.18 -6.55 13.36
C ALA A 137 -53.63 -7.85 14.04
N VAL A 138 -52.98 -8.97 13.74
CA VAL A 138 -53.27 -10.28 14.37
C VAL A 138 -52.96 -10.25 15.87
N GLN A 139 -51.85 -9.62 16.29
CA GLN A 139 -51.54 -9.47 17.72
C GLN A 139 -52.61 -8.64 18.46
N VAL A 140 -53.10 -7.55 17.85
CA VAL A 140 -54.19 -6.75 18.45
C VAL A 140 -55.47 -7.56 18.55
N GLN A 141 -55.83 -8.32 17.50
CA GLN A 141 -56.99 -9.21 17.52
C GLN A 141 -56.89 -10.29 18.60
N LEU A 142 -55.70 -10.88 18.78
CA LEU A 142 -55.45 -11.87 19.83
C LEU A 142 -55.63 -11.26 21.22
N ARG A 143 -55.05 -10.08 21.49
CA ARG A 143 -55.22 -9.38 22.77
C ARG A 143 -56.69 -9.05 23.04
N ALA A 144 -57.42 -8.57 22.04
CA ALA A 144 -58.85 -8.30 22.18
C ALA A 144 -59.69 -9.57 22.42
N ALA A 145 -59.31 -10.70 21.83
CA ALA A 145 -59.96 -11.99 22.08
C ALA A 145 -59.70 -12.50 23.50
N LEU A 146 -58.47 -12.39 23.99
CA LEU A 146 -58.12 -12.74 25.37
C LEU A 146 -58.87 -11.86 26.39
N GLN A 147 -58.97 -10.55 26.14
CA GLN A 147 -59.73 -9.65 27.00
C GLN A 147 -61.22 -10.05 27.04
N ARG A 148 -61.83 -10.31 25.88
CA ARG A 148 -63.24 -10.78 25.81
C ARG A 148 -63.47 -12.11 26.51
N ALA A 149 -62.51 -13.04 26.43
CA ALA A 149 -62.58 -14.31 27.14
C ALA A 149 -62.51 -14.10 28.67
N ALA A 150 -61.59 -13.26 29.14
CA ALA A 150 -61.46 -12.91 30.55
C ALA A 150 -62.71 -12.19 31.09
N ASP A 151 -63.28 -11.26 30.32
CA ASP A 151 -64.51 -10.54 30.71
C ASP A 151 -65.72 -11.49 30.79
N ALA A 152 -65.81 -12.48 29.89
CA ALA A 152 -66.86 -13.50 29.91
C ALA A 152 -66.73 -14.47 31.09
N GLU A 153 -65.51 -14.89 31.44
CA GLU A 153 -65.26 -15.70 32.64
C GLU A 153 -65.56 -14.91 33.93
N GLY A 154 -65.18 -13.64 34.00
CA GLY A 154 -65.49 -12.75 35.12
C GLY A 154 -66.99 -12.51 35.31
N ALA A 155 -67.74 -12.36 34.20
CA ALA A 155 -69.20 -12.24 34.23
C ALA A 155 -69.89 -13.54 34.68
N SER A 156 -69.37 -14.71 34.25
CA SER A 156 -69.89 -16.01 34.68
C SER A 156 -69.62 -16.29 36.16
N ALA A 157 -68.44 -15.90 36.67
CA ALA A 157 -68.09 -16.03 38.09
C ALA A 157 -68.97 -15.14 39.01
N GLN A 158 -69.31 -13.92 38.59
CA GLN A 158 -70.22 -13.05 39.35
C GLN A 158 -71.68 -13.54 39.32
N ALA A 159 -72.11 -14.21 38.25
CA ALA A 159 -73.44 -14.80 38.17
C ALA A 159 -73.60 -16.04 39.07
N GLY A 160 -72.52 -16.80 39.31
CA GLY A 160 -72.50 -17.95 40.23
C GLY A 160 -72.40 -17.59 41.72
N ALA A 161 -72.07 -16.33 42.06
CA ALA A 161 -71.86 -15.89 43.45
C ALA A 161 -73.14 -15.44 44.19
N ARG A 162 -74.34 -15.68 43.63
CA ARG A 162 -75.62 -15.25 44.20
C ARG A 162 -76.42 -16.35 44.92
N GLU A 163 -75.86 -17.56 45.08
CA GLU A 163 -76.45 -18.64 45.87
C GLU A 163 -75.65 -18.93 47.18
N ALA A 164 -76.02 -18.21 48.25
CA ALA A 164 -76.07 -18.61 49.70
C ALA A 164 -74.77 -19.02 50.48
N PRO A 165 -74.76 -19.08 51.85
CA PRO A 165 -73.82 -18.31 52.68
C PRO A 165 -72.96 -19.10 53.71
N GLU A 166 -72.09 -18.35 54.41
CA GLU A 166 -71.41 -18.60 55.71
C GLU A 166 -70.45 -19.80 55.91
N ALA A 167 -69.16 -19.48 56.13
CA ALA A 167 -68.38 -19.97 57.28
C ALA A 167 -67.08 -19.16 57.47
N VAL A 168 -66.87 -18.71 58.71
CA VAL A 168 -65.78 -17.86 59.18
C VAL A 168 -64.49 -18.66 59.44
N SER A 169 -63.34 -18.22 58.92
CA SER A 169 -62.05 -18.36 59.64
C SER A 169 -60.98 -17.35 59.21
N ARG A 170 -60.86 -16.32 60.06
CA ARG A 170 -59.63 -15.84 60.72
C ARG A 170 -58.36 -15.67 59.85
N LEU A 171 -58.04 -14.38 59.68
CA LEU A 171 -56.74 -13.75 59.95
C LEU A 171 -55.49 -14.41 59.33
N CYS A 172 -54.90 -13.69 58.37
CA CYS A 172 -53.50 -13.25 58.46
C CYS A 172 -53.28 -12.07 57.52
N HIS A 173 -52.94 -10.92 58.11
CA HIS A 173 -52.30 -9.81 57.41
C HIS A 173 -50.98 -10.31 56.82
N ALA A 174 -50.87 -10.28 55.49
CA ALA A 174 -49.59 -10.20 54.80
C ALA A 174 -49.81 -9.33 53.56
N GLU A 175 -49.25 -8.13 53.64
CA GLU A 175 -49.08 -7.14 52.58
C GLU A 175 -48.82 -7.78 51.20
N PRO A 176 -49.38 -7.24 50.10
CA PRO A 176 -48.99 -7.64 48.77
C PRO A 176 -47.54 -7.20 48.56
N GLN A 177 -46.61 -8.14 48.69
CA GLN A 177 -45.22 -7.95 48.31
C GLN A 177 -45.18 -7.34 46.92
N GLY A 178 -44.52 -6.18 46.85
CA GLY A 178 -44.43 -5.36 45.67
C GLY A 178 -44.13 -6.19 44.43
N GLN A 179 -44.90 -5.91 43.38
CA GLN A 179 -44.52 -6.23 42.02
C GLN A 179 -43.13 -5.64 41.77
N ARG A 180 -42.08 -6.42 42.03
CA ARG A 180 -40.82 -6.23 41.35
C ARG A 180 -41.14 -6.46 39.89
N LYS A 181 -41.28 -5.36 39.14
CA LYS A 181 -41.14 -5.37 37.68
C LYS A 181 -39.98 -6.31 37.36
N PRO A 182 -40.13 -7.33 36.51
CA PRO A 182 -38.98 -8.06 36.02
C PRO A 182 -38.15 -7.03 35.24
N HIS A 183 -37.07 -6.55 35.85
CA HIS A 183 -36.06 -5.71 35.23
C HIS A 183 -35.17 -6.60 34.35
N GLY A 184 -35.77 -7.25 33.35
CA GLY A 184 -35.09 -8.13 32.41
C GLY A 184 -35.58 -7.84 31.00
N PHE A 185 -34.67 -7.96 30.04
CA PHE A 185 -35.01 -7.86 28.62
C PHE A 185 -36.09 -8.88 28.26
N SER A 186 -37.02 -8.49 27.38
CA SER A 186 -37.99 -9.42 26.81
C SER A 186 -37.29 -10.43 25.88
N ARG A 187 -37.88 -11.61 25.69
CA ARG A 187 -37.33 -12.63 24.78
C ARG A 187 -37.22 -12.08 23.35
N GLU A 188 -38.17 -11.25 22.95
CA GLU A 188 -38.20 -10.54 21.67
C GLU A 188 -37.05 -9.54 21.56
N GLU A 189 -36.79 -8.74 22.61
CA GLU A 189 -35.65 -7.81 22.65
C GLU A 189 -34.31 -8.55 22.51
N VAL A 190 -34.12 -9.65 23.24
CA VAL A 190 -32.89 -10.45 23.13
C VAL A 190 -32.72 -11.03 21.72
N SER A 191 -33.82 -11.53 21.12
CA SER A 191 -33.78 -12.02 19.75
C SER A 191 -33.40 -10.91 18.76
N GLN A 192 -33.92 -9.69 18.97
CA GLN A 192 -33.60 -8.54 18.14
C GLN A 192 -32.12 -8.14 18.28
N ILE A 193 -31.61 -8.04 19.51
CA ILE A 193 -30.19 -7.72 19.78
C ILE A 193 -29.25 -8.75 19.11
N LEU A 194 -29.59 -10.04 19.18
CA LEU A 194 -28.78 -11.07 18.53
C LEU A 194 -28.80 -10.97 17.00
N GLN A 195 -29.93 -10.61 16.42
CA GLN A 195 -30.03 -10.35 14.98
C GLN A 195 -29.18 -9.15 14.59
N GLU A 196 -29.34 -8.02 15.28
CA GLU A 196 -28.57 -6.79 15.02
C GLU A 196 -27.07 -7.03 15.20
N ARG A 197 -26.66 -7.80 16.21
CA ARG A 197 -25.27 -8.22 16.39
C ARG A 197 -24.75 -9.04 15.20
N ASN A 198 -25.54 -9.98 14.68
CA ASN A 198 -25.14 -10.79 13.51
C ASN A 198 -25.01 -9.92 12.25
N GLU A 199 -25.92 -8.97 12.06
CA GLU A 199 -25.88 -8.01 10.95
C GLU A 199 -24.64 -7.10 11.07
N LEU A 200 -24.33 -6.60 12.27
CA LEU A 200 -23.12 -5.82 12.51
C LEU A 200 -21.85 -6.63 12.28
N LYS A 201 -21.82 -7.90 12.69
CA LYS A 201 -20.67 -8.80 12.42
C LYS A 201 -20.43 -8.96 10.92
N ALA A 202 -21.49 -9.18 10.14
CA ALA A 202 -21.40 -9.27 8.69
C ALA A 202 -20.92 -7.94 8.06
N ASN A 203 -21.44 -6.80 8.53
CA ASN A 203 -21.02 -5.49 8.03
C ASN A 203 -19.55 -5.17 8.35
N VAL A 204 -19.07 -5.52 9.55
CA VAL A 204 -17.66 -5.33 9.93
C VAL A 204 -16.76 -6.16 9.02
N PHE A 205 -17.14 -7.40 8.72
CA PHE A 205 -16.40 -8.26 7.79
C PHE A 205 -16.33 -7.65 6.38
N LEU A 206 -17.47 -7.21 5.83
CA LEU A 206 -17.51 -6.58 4.51
C LEU A 206 -16.68 -5.29 4.44
N LEU A 207 -16.79 -4.43 5.46
CA LEU A 207 -15.99 -3.20 5.54
C LEU A 207 -14.49 -3.50 5.64
N GLN A 208 -14.11 -4.58 6.31
CA GLN A 208 -12.71 -5.01 6.38
C GLN A 208 -12.19 -5.47 5.02
N GLU A 209 -12.99 -6.21 4.26
CA GLU A 209 -12.68 -6.59 2.88
C GLU A 209 -12.56 -5.37 1.95
N GLU A 210 -13.52 -4.44 2.00
CA GLU A 210 -13.49 -3.20 1.22
C GLU A 210 -12.25 -2.35 1.55
N LEU A 211 -11.91 -2.23 2.83
CA LEU A 211 -10.76 -1.46 3.29
C LEU A 211 -9.44 -2.13 2.83
N ASN A 212 -9.36 -3.45 2.86
CA ASN A 212 -8.25 -4.21 2.30
C ASN A 212 -8.16 -4.08 0.77
N PHE A 213 -9.30 -4.08 0.08
CA PHE A 213 -9.37 -3.83 -1.36
C PHE A 213 -8.77 -2.47 -1.71
N TYR A 214 -9.18 -1.39 -1.05
CA TYR A 214 -8.62 -0.07 -1.30
C TYR A 214 -7.12 -0.01 -0.96
N HIS A 215 -6.68 -0.62 0.15
CA HIS A 215 -5.26 -0.67 0.48
C HIS A 215 -4.40 -1.35 -0.60
N ARG A 216 -4.91 -2.43 -1.21
CA ARG A 216 -4.24 -3.10 -2.33
C ARG A 216 -4.23 -2.20 -3.56
N GLU A 217 -5.36 -1.59 -3.91
CA GLU A 217 -5.48 -0.69 -5.06
C GLU A 217 -4.51 0.50 -4.97
N LEU A 218 -4.33 1.07 -3.77
CA LEU A 218 -3.36 2.15 -3.52
C LEU A 218 -1.91 1.76 -3.83
N LEU A 219 -1.55 0.47 -3.67
CA LEU A 219 -0.21 -0.06 -3.95
C LEU A 219 -0.05 -0.45 -5.42
N THR A 220 -1.06 -1.08 -6.02
CA THR A 220 -1.04 -1.59 -7.41
C THR A 220 -0.72 -0.48 -8.41
N ASP A 221 -1.33 0.69 -8.24
CA ASP A 221 -1.16 1.82 -9.14
C ASP A 221 0.00 2.77 -8.74
N GLN A 222 0.85 2.39 -7.76
CA GLN A 222 1.97 3.21 -7.24
C GLN A 222 1.58 4.62 -6.72
N TRP A 223 0.32 4.85 -6.34
CA TRP A 223 -0.09 6.15 -5.78
C TRP A 223 0.69 6.50 -4.50
N VAL A 224 1.06 5.48 -3.71
CA VAL A 224 1.70 5.65 -2.40
C VAL A 224 2.73 4.53 -2.14
N PRO A 225 3.96 4.85 -1.71
CA PRO A 225 4.92 3.84 -1.22
C PRO A 225 4.38 3.03 -0.04
N GLY A 226 4.67 1.72 0.01
CA GLY A 226 4.16 0.80 1.03
C GLY A 226 4.47 1.22 2.47
N LEU A 227 5.66 1.77 2.72
CA LEU A 227 6.04 2.31 4.03
C LEU A 227 5.08 3.40 4.53
N LEU A 228 4.67 4.31 3.63
CA LEU A 228 3.75 5.38 3.97
C LEU A 228 2.32 4.87 4.19
N LEU A 229 1.89 3.87 3.41
CA LEU A 229 0.62 3.18 3.64
C LEU A 229 0.58 2.51 5.02
N ASN A 230 1.66 1.83 5.42
CA ASN A 230 1.76 1.20 6.74
C ASN A 230 1.75 2.22 7.87
N ALA A 231 2.48 3.34 7.73
CA ALA A 231 2.40 4.44 8.68
C ALA A 231 0.97 5.01 8.79
N MET A 232 0.28 5.18 7.66
CA MET A 232 -1.11 5.61 7.63
C MET A 232 -2.03 4.61 8.35
N LYS A 233 -1.90 3.31 8.08
CA LYS A 233 -2.65 2.24 8.77
C LYS A 233 -2.47 2.32 10.29
N LEU A 234 -1.23 2.48 10.78
CA LEU A 234 -0.93 2.62 12.21
C LEU A 234 -1.58 3.87 12.81
N THR A 235 -1.53 5.02 12.12
CA THR A 235 -2.21 6.23 12.59
C THR A 235 -3.73 6.06 12.63
N VAL A 236 -4.34 5.42 11.63
CA VAL A 236 -5.78 5.12 11.62
C VAL A 236 -6.14 4.16 12.76
N LYS A 237 -5.36 3.10 13.00
CA LYS A 237 -5.54 2.19 14.16
C LYS A 237 -5.51 2.96 15.48
N LYS A 238 -4.55 3.89 15.66
CA LYS A 238 -4.45 4.74 16.86
C LYS A 238 -5.67 5.66 17.03
N HIS A 239 -6.12 6.31 15.97
CA HIS A 239 -7.32 7.16 16.01
C HIS A 239 -8.59 6.33 16.26
N ARG A 240 -8.71 5.15 15.63
CA ARG A 240 -9.81 4.21 15.83
C ARG A 240 -9.90 3.79 17.29
N ARG A 241 -8.78 3.43 17.93
CA ARG A 241 -8.75 3.04 19.36
C ARG A 241 -9.28 4.18 20.25
N LYS A 242 -8.79 5.41 20.03
CA LYS A 242 -9.24 6.61 20.75
C LYS A 242 -10.72 6.94 20.53
N ILE A 243 -11.22 6.79 19.30
CA ILE A 243 -12.65 7.03 19.00
C ILE A 243 -13.51 5.91 19.59
N LYS A 244 -13.11 4.64 19.45
CA LYS A 244 -13.80 3.48 20.02
C LYS A 244 -13.94 3.62 21.53
N ALA A 245 -12.87 3.98 22.23
CA ALA A 245 -12.90 4.16 23.68
C ALA A 245 -13.90 5.25 24.11
N LYS A 246 -13.87 6.40 23.42
CA LYS A 246 -14.83 7.49 23.64
C LYS A 246 -16.27 7.10 23.34
N MET A 247 -16.52 6.34 22.27
CA MET A 247 -17.88 5.92 21.89
C MET A 247 -18.45 4.85 22.83
N LEU A 248 -17.60 3.98 23.38
CA LEU A 248 -18.00 2.92 24.31
C LEU A 248 -17.93 3.34 25.78
N GLY A 249 -17.40 4.52 26.08
CA GLY A 249 -17.25 5.02 27.44
C GLY A 249 -16.19 4.28 28.26
N THR A 250 -15.26 3.57 27.60
CA THR A 250 -14.11 2.96 28.27
C THR A 250 -13.06 4.04 28.54
N THR A 251 -12.49 4.08 29.74
CA THR A 251 -11.53 5.12 30.14
C THR A 251 -10.26 5.02 29.30
N ASP A 252 -10.02 6.01 28.44
CA ASP A 252 -8.69 6.27 27.87
C ASP A 252 -7.83 6.85 29.00
N GLU A 253 -7.06 6.00 29.69
CA GLU A 253 -6.05 6.46 30.65
C GLU A 253 -4.96 7.24 29.87
N PRO A 254 -4.72 8.53 30.18
CA PRO A 254 -3.72 9.36 29.49
C PRO A 254 -2.30 9.08 30.02
N GLY A 255 -1.87 7.82 29.93
CA GLY A 255 -0.58 7.36 30.43
C GLY A 255 -0.13 5.98 29.91
N SER A 256 -0.75 5.44 28.87
CA SER A 256 -0.24 4.24 28.19
C SER A 256 1.01 4.64 27.38
N SER A 257 2.14 4.47 28.06
CA SER A 257 3.49 4.54 27.53
C SER A 257 3.64 3.60 26.34
N ASP A 258 4.47 4.05 25.40
CA ASP A 258 5.23 3.19 24.48
C ASP A 258 5.64 1.87 25.13
N ASP A 259 5.62 0.84 24.28
CA ASP A 259 6.13 -0.53 24.41
C ASP A 259 5.27 -1.54 25.19
N ASP A 260 4.93 -2.63 24.48
CA ASP A 260 4.35 -3.90 24.93
C ASP A 260 2.85 -3.96 25.32
N ASP A 261 1.98 -3.98 24.31
CA ASP A 261 0.70 -4.71 24.36
C ASP A 261 0.54 -5.47 23.03
N ASP A 262 1.38 -6.50 22.87
CA ASP A 262 1.30 -7.52 21.80
C ASP A 262 0.35 -8.67 22.16
N ASP A 263 -0.35 -8.64 23.29
CA ASP A 263 -1.19 -9.76 23.74
C ASP A 263 -2.57 -9.26 24.22
N ASP A 264 -3.53 -9.16 23.31
CA ASP A 264 -4.95 -9.41 23.62
C ASP A 264 -5.73 -9.57 22.30
N ASP A 265 -5.72 -10.83 21.83
CA ASP A 265 -6.71 -11.55 21.04
C ASP A 265 -7.88 -10.74 20.44
N ASP A 266 -7.83 -10.55 19.12
CA ASP A 266 -8.97 -10.83 18.24
C ASP A 266 -8.38 -11.39 16.94
N ASP A 267 -8.46 -12.72 16.82
CA ASP A 267 -8.20 -13.55 15.64
C ASP A 267 -8.46 -12.81 14.30
N ASP A 268 -7.39 -12.48 13.59
CA ASP A 268 -7.33 -12.43 12.11
C ASP A 268 -5.84 -12.55 11.73
N ASP A 269 -5.19 -13.61 12.22
CA ASP A 269 -3.97 -14.16 11.63
C ASP A 269 -4.33 -14.71 10.25
N ASP A 270 -4.16 -13.87 9.22
CA ASP A 270 -3.97 -14.30 7.83
C ASP A 270 -3.03 -13.32 7.10
N ASP A 271 -2.02 -12.79 7.82
CA ASP A 271 -0.89 -12.04 7.26
C ASP A 271 0.30 -12.98 6.93
N GLU A 272 0.02 -14.23 6.52
CA GLU A 272 1.02 -15.11 5.89
C GLU A 272 0.99 -15.00 4.35
N ASP A 273 1.38 -13.85 3.77
CA ASP A 273 2.13 -13.85 2.49
C ASP A 273 2.64 -12.44 2.14
N ASP A 274 3.87 -12.10 2.58
CA ASP A 274 4.72 -11.22 1.79
C ASP A 274 6.20 -11.38 2.18
N ASN A 275 6.71 -12.61 2.08
CA ASN A 275 8.15 -12.85 2.03
C ASN A 275 8.58 -13.12 0.58
N ASN A 276 8.48 -12.08 -0.26
CA ASN A 276 9.12 -12.05 -1.57
C ASN A 276 10.20 -10.95 -1.63
N GLU A 277 11.13 -10.98 -0.68
CA GLU A 277 12.40 -10.26 -0.79
C GLU A 277 13.56 -11.25 -0.92
N ALA A 278 13.51 -12.05 -1.99
CA ALA A 278 14.66 -12.80 -2.46
C ALA A 278 14.71 -12.80 -3.99
N SER A 279 15.87 -12.39 -4.50
CA SER A 279 16.34 -12.63 -5.87
C SER A 279 16.05 -11.56 -6.93
N TRP A 280 16.63 -10.37 -6.75
CA TRP A 280 17.12 -9.55 -7.88
C TRP A 280 18.62 -9.73 -8.11
N LEU A 281 19.11 -10.98 -8.08
CA LEU A 281 20.42 -11.28 -8.64
C LEU A 281 20.27 -11.49 -10.16
N PRO A 282 21.04 -10.80 -11.01
CA PRO A 282 21.11 -11.14 -12.42
C PRO A 282 21.71 -12.56 -12.57
N PRO A 283 21.34 -13.32 -13.62
CA PRO A 283 21.77 -14.71 -13.77
C PRO A 283 23.30 -14.82 -13.89
N PRO A 284 23.92 -15.95 -13.50
CA PRO A 284 25.36 -16.13 -13.61
C PRO A 284 25.75 -16.09 -15.08
N GLY A 285 26.63 -15.14 -15.41
CA GLY A 285 27.20 -14.99 -16.74
C GLY A 285 27.93 -16.26 -17.14
N VAL A 286 27.54 -16.82 -18.28
CA VAL A 286 28.28 -17.84 -19.00
C VAL A 286 29.65 -17.26 -19.38
N ASP A 287 30.71 -17.94 -18.97
CA ASP A 287 32.06 -17.74 -19.51
C ASP A 287 32.03 -17.90 -21.03
N GLY A 288 32.41 -16.85 -21.76
CA GLY A 288 32.51 -16.96 -23.21
C GLY A 288 32.67 -15.65 -23.96
N ALA A 289 33.95 -15.28 -24.18
CA ALA A 289 34.44 -14.41 -25.25
C ALA A 289 34.04 -12.92 -25.23
N SER A 290 34.95 -12.08 -24.72
CA SER A 290 34.97 -10.63 -24.99
C SER A 290 35.20 -10.34 -26.48
N PRO A 291 34.36 -9.50 -27.12
CA PRO A 291 34.73 -8.75 -28.31
C PRO A 291 35.63 -7.54 -27.95
N PRO A 292 36.36 -6.93 -28.90
CA PRO A 292 37.50 -6.05 -28.62
C PRO A 292 37.07 -4.77 -27.91
N VAL A 293 37.77 -4.44 -26.83
CA VAL A 293 37.60 -3.22 -26.03
C VAL A 293 37.92 -2.00 -26.90
N PRO A 294 36.96 -1.07 -27.14
CA PRO A 294 37.25 0.23 -27.73
C PRO A 294 38.01 1.10 -26.70
N PRO A 295 38.76 2.14 -27.13
CA PRO A 295 39.59 2.95 -26.23
C PRO A 295 38.75 3.48 -25.07
N GLU A 296 39.22 3.26 -23.84
CA GLU A 296 38.48 3.62 -22.64
C GLU A 296 38.09 5.11 -22.66
N SER A 297 36.78 5.36 -22.57
CA SER A 297 36.23 6.72 -22.43
C SER A 297 36.90 7.41 -21.24
N ARG A 298 37.48 8.59 -21.48
CA ARG A 298 38.17 9.37 -20.44
C ARG A 298 37.22 9.84 -19.33
N ILE A 299 35.91 9.76 -19.56
CA ILE A 299 34.87 10.19 -18.63
C ILE A 299 34.91 9.37 -17.33
N LYS A 300 35.23 8.08 -17.39
CA LYS A 300 35.26 7.21 -16.20
C LYS A 300 36.29 7.68 -15.15
N SER A 301 37.36 8.34 -15.58
CA SER A 301 38.39 8.87 -14.67
C SER A 301 37.86 9.90 -13.67
N PHE A 302 36.88 10.72 -14.09
CA PHE A 302 36.24 11.75 -13.27
C PHE A 302 35.31 11.18 -12.19
N PHE A 303 34.93 9.91 -12.32
CA PHE A 303 34.01 9.21 -11.41
C PHE A 303 34.69 8.03 -10.67
N SER A 304 36.00 7.89 -10.75
CA SER A 304 36.78 6.80 -10.15
C SER A 304 36.51 6.57 -8.65
N PHE A 305 36.17 7.63 -7.91
CA PHE A 305 35.75 7.57 -6.51
C PHE A 305 34.54 6.63 -6.29
N TRP A 306 33.63 6.55 -7.26
CA TRP A 306 32.39 5.76 -7.19
C TRP A 306 32.57 4.29 -7.53
N TYR A 307 33.64 3.96 -8.26
CA TYR A 307 33.95 2.60 -8.68
C TYR A 307 34.99 1.91 -7.78
N ARG A 308 35.66 2.66 -6.89
CA ARG A 308 36.66 2.14 -5.94
C ARG A 308 36.05 1.26 -4.83
N GLY A 309 34.73 1.20 -4.72
CA GLY A 309 34.01 0.36 -3.75
C GLY A 309 33.70 -1.08 -4.18
N SER A 310 34.05 -1.51 -5.40
CA SER A 310 33.73 -2.85 -5.92
C SER A 310 34.93 -3.78 -6.10
N SER A 311 36.11 -3.42 -5.59
CA SER A 311 37.26 -4.34 -5.57
C SER A 311 37.34 -5.03 -4.20
N GLU A 312 36.92 -6.29 -4.14
CA GLU A 312 37.21 -7.19 -3.02
C GLU A 312 38.71 -7.23 -2.75
N PRO A 313 39.15 -7.31 -1.48
CA PRO A 313 40.56 -7.46 -1.15
C PRO A 313 40.97 -8.92 -1.42
N SER A 314 41.60 -9.17 -2.58
CA SER A 314 42.22 -10.46 -2.83
C SER A 314 43.41 -10.66 -1.89
N VAL A 315 43.26 -11.69 -1.08
CA VAL A 315 44.24 -12.32 -0.20
C VAL A 315 45.43 -12.79 -1.03
N GLU A 316 46.61 -12.21 -0.81
CA GLU A 316 47.87 -12.78 -1.28
C GLU A 316 48.51 -13.60 -0.15
N VAL A 317 48.76 -14.89 -0.42
CA VAL A 317 49.56 -15.80 0.40
C VAL A 317 50.58 -16.49 -0.53
N PRO A 318 51.81 -16.78 -0.05
CA PRO A 318 53.04 -16.34 -0.71
C PRO A 318 53.82 -17.47 -1.37
N GLN A 319 54.75 -17.12 -2.28
CA GLN A 319 55.83 -18.01 -2.69
C GLN A 319 57.18 -17.28 -2.79
N THR A 320 58.01 -17.56 -1.77
CA THR A 320 59.42 -17.99 -1.82
C THR A 320 60.37 -17.34 -2.83
N GLY A 321 61.42 -16.69 -2.31
CA GLY A 321 62.66 -16.44 -3.04
C GLY A 321 63.52 -15.31 -2.47
N ASP A 322 64.14 -15.53 -1.30
CA ASP A 322 65.30 -14.76 -0.80
C ASP A 322 66.54 -14.94 -1.74
N PRO A 323 67.64 -14.14 -1.64
CA PRO A 323 68.08 -13.44 -0.43
C PRO A 323 68.71 -12.02 -0.58
N THR A 324 68.96 -11.45 0.59
CA THR A 324 70.20 -10.75 1.08
C THR A 324 70.16 -9.23 1.33
N SER A 325 70.35 -8.89 2.62
CA SER A 325 71.12 -7.76 3.20
C SER A 325 70.56 -6.34 2.97
N SER A 326 70.37 -5.45 3.95
CA SER A 326 71.07 -5.24 5.21
C SER A 326 70.26 -4.34 6.17
N GLN A 327 70.46 -4.60 7.46
CA GLN A 327 70.35 -3.77 8.68
C GLN A 327 70.06 -2.25 8.59
N GLY A 328 69.31 -1.75 9.58
CA GLY A 328 69.29 -0.33 10.00
C GLY A 328 67.97 0.03 10.70
N GLU A 329 67.80 -0.33 11.97
CA GLU A 329 67.89 0.56 13.14
C GLU A 329 66.55 1.17 13.63
N LEU A 330 66.27 0.79 14.88
CA LEU A 330 65.32 1.32 15.84
C LEU A 330 65.32 2.86 15.96
N ARG A 331 64.13 3.46 16.05
CA ARG A 331 63.87 4.44 17.11
C ARG A 331 62.38 4.54 17.47
N ARG A 332 62.08 4.10 18.69
CA ARG A 332 60.94 4.56 19.50
C ARG A 332 61.04 6.09 19.66
N GLU A 333 59.92 6.79 19.49
CA GLU A 333 59.56 7.86 20.41
C GLU A 333 58.08 7.73 20.77
N GLU A 334 57.88 7.58 22.07
CA GLU A 334 56.65 7.50 22.82
C GLU A 334 56.39 8.90 23.37
N LYS A 335 55.18 9.44 23.20
CA LYS A 335 54.63 10.53 24.04
C LYS A 335 53.12 10.60 23.83
N GLU A 336 52.31 9.96 24.68
CA GLU A 336 51.84 10.36 26.02
C GLU A 336 50.47 11.06 25.95
N GLN A 337 49.44 10.30 26.31
CA GLN A 337 48.06 10.74 26.57
C GLN A 337 48.00 11.57 27.87
N PRO A 338 47.07 12.53 27.99
CA PRO A 338 46.57 12.97 29.28
C PRO A 338 45.25 12.26 29.67
N PRO A 339 45.03 11.95 30.97
CA PRO A 339 43.91 11.15 31.49
C PRO A 339 42.66 12.00 31.83
N PRO A 340 41.48 11.37 32.08
CA PRO A 340 40.27 12.04 32.58
C PRO A 340 40.16 11.93 34.12
N PRO A 341 39.48 12.89 34.78
CA PRO A 341 38.64 12.56 35.95
C PRO A 341 37.31 13.35 35.97
N GLU A 342 36.14 12.69 35.91
CA GLU A 342 35.25 12.21 37.00
C GLU A 342 34.30 13.26 37.64
N PRO A 343 32.98 12.95 37.79
CA PRO A 343 31.97 13.76 38.49
C PRO A 343 31.85 13.35 39.97
N PRO A 344 31.33 14.21 40.88
CA PRO A 344 30.00 13.92 41.43
C PRO A 344 29.24 15.13 42.03
N GLY A 345 27.91 15.03 42.16
CA GLY A 345 27.15 15.96 43.01
C GLY A 345 25.63 15.87 42.89
N GLY A 346 25.05 14.80 43.43
CA GLY A 346 23.63 14.71 43.81
C GLY A 346 23.38 15.24 45.24
N PRO A 347 22.10 15.30 45.69
CA PRO A 347 21.52 16.42 46.44
C PRO A 347 21.52 16.22 47.97
N PRO A 348 21.00 17.20 48.73
CA PRO A 348 19.60 17.11 49.17
C PRO A 348 18.70 18.29 48.78
#